data_AF-A0A7W4EJJ6-F1
#
_entry.id   AF-A0A7W4EJJ6-F1
#
_cell.length_a   1.000
_cell.length_b   1.000
_cell.length_c   1.000
_cell.angle_alpha   90.00
_cell.angle_beta   90.00
_cell.angle_gamma   90.00
#
_symmetry.space_group_name_H-M   'P 1'
#
loop_
_entity.id
_entity.type
_entity.pdbx_description
1 polymer ?
#
loop_
_entity_poly.entity_id
_entity_poly.type
_entity_poly.pdbx_seq_one_letter_code
_entity_poly.pdbx_strand_id
1 'polypeptide(L)' 'MAQPKKQSSPRKTGLRRSHLRLKLARMVNSKSPVKVYTTKRASGKKQA' A
#
# COMPACT_ATOMS: atom_id res chain seq x y z
N MET A 1 -19.54 14.25 -8.28
CA MET A 1 -19.06 12.86 -8.53
C MET A 1 -20.28 12.03 -8.93
N ALA A 2 -20.26 11.37 -10.09
CA ALA A 2 -21.35 10.47 -10.45
C ALA A 2 -21.38 9.27 -9.50
N GLN A 3 -22.58 8.85 -9.10
CA GLN A 3 -22.73 7.67 -8.23
C GLN A 3 -22.41 6.40 -9.02
N PRO A 4 -21.59 5.47 -8.47
CA PRO A 4 -21.26 4.24 -9.16
C PRO A 4 -22.48 3.33 -9.26
N LYS A 5 -22.76 2.80 -10.46
CA LYS A 5 -23.88 1.87 -10.70
C LYS A 5 -23.76 0.56 -9.89
N LYS A 6 -22.54 0.14 -9.58
CA LYS A 6 -22.23 -1.11 -8.86
C LYS A 6 -21.08 -0.90 -7.89
N GLN A 7 -21.07 -1.67 -6.80
CA GLN A 7 -19.98 -1.65 -5.85
C GLN A 7 -18.71 -2.27 -6.45
N SER A 8 -17.57 -1.63 -6.19
CA SER A 8 -16.27 -2.20 -6.55
C SER A 8 -15.96 -3.43 -5.72
N SER A 9 -15.47 -4.49 -6.36
CA SER A 9 -15.08 -5.71 -5.64
C SER A 9 -13.99 -5.43 -4.60
N PRO A 10 -13.92 -6.21 -3.51
CA PRO A 10 -12.89 -6.05 -2.48
C PRO A 10 -11.47 -6.08 -3.05
N ARG A 11 -11.22 -6.97 -4.04
CA ARG A 11 -9.94 -7.06 -4.75
C ARG A 11 -9.59 -5.76 -5.49
N LYS A 12 -10.51 -5.21 -6.30
CA LYS A 12 -10.27 -3.94 -7.04
C LYS A 12 -9.99 -2.78 -6.08
N THR A 13 -10.74 -2.73 -4.99
CA THR A 13 -10.56 -1.70 -3.96
C THR A 13 -9.21 -1.84 -3.23
N GLY A 14 -8.81 -3.06 -2.88
CA GLY A 14 -7.51 -3.34 -2.26
C GLY A 14 -6.33 -3.00 -3.17
N LEU A 15 -6.40 -3.36 -4.47
CA LEU A 15 -5.38 -3.01 -5.46
C LEU A 15 -5.25 -1.50 -5.64
N ARG A 16 -6.38 -0.78 -5.75
CA ARG A 16 -6.37 0.68 -5.87
C ARG A 16 -5.73 1.35 -4.66
N ARG A 17 -5.92 0.81 -3.46
CA ARG A 17 -5.35 1.32 -2.19
C ARG A 17 -3.95 0.79 -1.86
N SER A 18 -3.36 -0.04 -2.72
CA SER A 18 -2.04 -0.65 -2.47
C SER A 18 -0.93 0.40 -2.29
N HIS A 19 -0.96 1.48 -3.07
CA HIS A 19 0.00 2.58 -2.98
C HIS A 19 -0.01 3.29 -1.64
N LEU A 20 -1.18 3.45 -1.00
CA LEU A 20 -1.31 4.06 0.31
C LEU A 20 -0.60 3.23 1.38
N ARG A 21 -0.77 1.90 1.33
CA ARG A 21 -0.08 0.99 2.26
C ARG A 21 1.43 1.05 2.08
N LEU A 22 1.92 1.11 0.84
CA LEU A 22 3.35 1.24 0.55
C LEU A 22 3.92 2.58 1.04
N LYS A 23 3.21 3.68 0.82
CA LYS A 23 3.62 5.01 1.30
C LYS A 23 3.69 5.04 2.82
N LEU A 24 2.67 4.51 3.49
CA LEU A 24 2.64 4.44 4.95
C LEU A 24 3.80 3.61 5.51
N ALA A 25 4.03 2.41 4.97
CA ALA A 25 5.12 1.55 5.42
C ALA A 25 6.49 2.24 5.28
N ARG A 26 6.74 2.95 4.17
CA ARG A 26 7.97 3.73 3.98
C ARG A 26 8.10 4.88 4.99
N MET A 27 7.01 5.60 5.26
CA MET A 27 7.00 6.69 6.24
C MET A 27 7.28 6.18 7.66
N VAL A 28 6.65 5.08 8.07
CA VAL A 28 6.87 4.48 9.39
C VAL A 28 8.32 4.02 9.53
N ASN A 29 8.85 3.31 8.54
CA ASN A 29 10.26 2.88 8.54
C ASN A 29 11.25 4.04 8.59
N SER A 30 10.87 5.24 8.13
CA SER A 30 11.73 6.44 8.18
C SER A 30 11.66 7.22 9.49
N LYS A 31 10.57 7.08 10.26
CA LYS A 31 10.28 7.95 11.42
C LYS A 31 10.19 7.21 12.74
N SER A 32 9.93 5.90 12.70
CA SER A 32 9.66 5.08 13.86
C SER A 32 10.71 3.98 13.99
N PRO A 33 11.08 3.56 15.21
CA PRO A 33 11.90 2.37 15.42
C PRO A 33 11.17 1.07 15.01
N VAL A 34 9.87 1.13 14.71
CA VAL A 34 9.06 -0.01 14.31
C VAL A 34 9.34 -0.38 12.84
N LYS A 35 9.91 -1.55 12.61
CA LYS A 35 10.17 -2.09 11.27
C LYS A 35 8.90 -2.71 10.68
N VAL A 36 8.34 -2.06 9.65
CA VAL A 36 7.15 -2.50 8.93
C VAL A 36 7.52 -3.16 7.61
N TYR A 37 7.00 -4.37 7.39
CA TYR A 37 7.16 -5.09 6.14
C TYR A 37 6.29 -4.46 5.04
N THR A 38 6.90 -4.26 3.87
CA THR A 38 6.18 -3.86 2.64
C THR A 38 5.54 -5.08 1.97
N THR A 39 5.40 -5.07 0.64
CA THR A 39 4.94 -6.23 -0.13
C THR A 39 5.96 -7.38 -0.10
N LYS A 40 5.45 -8.62 -0.11
CA LYS A 40 6.24 -9.88 -0.14
C LYS A 40 7.28 -9.92 -1.27
N ARG A 41 6.98 -9.29 -2.41
CA ARG A 41 7.91 -9.10 -3.53
C ARG A 41 8.13 -7.61 -3.72
N ALA A 42 9.11 -7.04 -3.03
CA ALA A 42 9.57 -5.68 -3.30
C ALA A 42 10.56 -5.74 -4.48
N SER A 43 10.05 -5.70 -5.70
CA SER A 43 10.88 -5.58 -6.90
C SER A 43 11.43 -4.15 -6.97
N GLY A 44 12.70 -3.93 -6.59
CA GLY A 44 13.44 -2.74 -7.05
C GLY A 44 14.38 -2.05 -6.08
N LYS A 45 14.45 -2.42 -4.79
CA LYS A 45 15.52 -1.88 -3.93
C LYS A 45 15.83 -2.85 -2.80
N LYS A 46 17.08 -3.35 -2.75
CA LYS A 46 17.62 -3.92 -1.51
C LYS A 46 17.50 -2.83 -0.45
N GLN A 47 16.82 -3.13 0.64
CA GLN A 47 16.92 -2.33 1.85
C GLN A 47 18.37 -2.49 2.31
N ALA A 48 19.10 -1.37 2.35
CA ALA A 48 20.42 -1.30 2.97
C ALA A 48 20.31 -1.64 4.45
#